data_AF-A0AAW0EET2-F1
#
_entry.id   AF-A0AAW0EET2-F1
#
_cell.length_a   1.000
_cell.length_b   1.000
_cell.length_c   1.000
_cell.angle_alpha   90.00
_cell.angle_beta   90.00
_cell.angle_gamma   90.00
#
_symmetry.space_group_name_H-M   'P 1'
#
loop_
_entity.id
_entity.type
_entity.pdbx_description
1 polymer ?
#
loop_
_entity_poly.entity_id
_entity_poly.type
_entity_poly.pdbx_seq_one_letter_code
_entity_poly.pdbx_strand_id
1 'polypeptide(L)'
;MNKAISVTIAGQTAPGQGITIYGNGLSYSAASNTITRYIRFRMGKSGEPRSVMLSRIANGNNMIFDHISVSWGRDETFSINGDVSAVTISDSIIAQGLDTHSCGGLIQTDGGVSIIRSLYIDNKTRNPKVKGVNEFVNNVVYNWGSGGGYIAGDSDGPSSANIVGNVFISGPNTSARPFTRGNQNFEAYVSNNYYDADQNGALNGNVLSATTDNYSDIKFRSTRFDYPTVAKLLSPLEALEYVKANAGASKSRDHVDDYLINTEVASYGKKGAIISDPTASPINGPGPINGGTAPKDTDQDGIPDDYETAHGTDPNKLDSMGIASNGYTYLENYINSLVGTGPW
;
A
#
# COMPACT_ATOMS: atom_id res chain seq x y z
N MET A 1 -17.70 -4.55 21.83
CA MET A 1 -17.62 -3.56 20.73
C MET A 1 -18.33 -4.16 19.54
N ASN A 2 -19.33 -3.45 19.00
CA ASN A 2 -20.03 -3.87 17.77
C ASN A 2 -19.00 -3.90 16.64
N LYS A 3 -18.87 -5.07 16.00
CA LYS A 3 -17.86 -5.35 14.97
C LYS A 3 -18.32 -4.73 13.66
N ALA A 4 -17.44 -3.99 12.98
CA ALA A 4 -17.68 -3.52 11.64
C ALA A 4 -17.61 -4.72 10.67
N ILE A 5 -18.79 -5.20 10.26
CA ILE A 5 -18.94 -6.11 9.12
C ILE A 5 -19.49 -5.29 7.94
N SER A 6 -18.97 -5.49 6.73
CA SER A 6 -19.47 -4.82 5.51
C SER A 6 -19.38 -3.29 5.57
N VAL A 7 -18.16 -2.75 5.60
CA VAL A 7 -17.90 -1.29 5.69
C VAL A 7 -17.05 -0.81 4.53
N THR A 8 -17.50 0.24 3.85
CA THR A 8 -16.69 0.99 2.89
C THR A 8 -16.33 2.36 3.47
N ILE A 9 -15.03 2.66 3.53
CA ILE A 9 -14.50 3.98 3.88
C ILE A 9 -13.94 4.61 2.60
N ALA A 10 -14.73 5.53 2.01
CA ALA A 10 -14.41 6.17 0.74
C ALA A 10 -13.76 7.56 0.96
N GLY A 11 -12.47 7.60 1.28
CA GLY A 11 -11.77 8.87 1.53
C GLY A 11 -11.74 9.84 0.36
N GLN A 12 -11.97 9.36 -0.87
CA GLN A 12 -12.03 10.19 -2.07
C GLN A 12 -13.24 11.14 -2.11
N THR A 13 -14.23 10.97 -1.24
CA THR A 13 -15.38 11.88 -1.13
C THR A 13 -15.07 13.11 -0.27
N ALA A 14 -14.00 13.09 0.51
CA ALA A 14 -13.65 14.21 1.39
C ALA A 14 -13.21 15.45 0.58
N PRO A 15 -13.73 16.65 0.91
CA PRO A 15 -13.32 17.88 0.26
C PRO A 15 -11.93 18.33 0.71
N GLY A 16 -11.38 19.32 0.00
CA GLY A 16 -10.07 19.90 0.33
C GLY A 16 -8.96 18.89 0.12
N GLN A 17 -8.03 18.80 1.08
CA GLN A 17 -6.88 17.92 0.97
C GLN A 17 -7.16 16.47 1.38
N GLY A 18 -8.39 16.12 1.77
CA GLY A 18 -8.80 14.76 2.15
C GLY A 18 -8.57 14.42 3.64
N ILE A 19 -8.51 13.12 3.96
CA ILE A 19 -8.49 12.63 5.35
C ILE A 19 -7.08 12.16 5.77
N THR A 20 -6.61 12.64 6.91
CA THR A 20 -5.43 12.12 7.60
C THR A 20 -5.79 11.75 9.03
N ILE A 21 -5.55 10.50 9.41
CA ILE A 21 -5.64 10.03 10.79
C ILE A 21 -4.23 10.08 11.38
N TYR A 22 -4.06 10.85 12.46
CA TYR A 22 -2.77 11.04 13.13
C TYR A 22 -2.80 10.62 14.60
N GLY A 23 -1.80 9.85 15.05
CA GLY A 23 -1.63 9.48 16.46
C GLY A 23 -1.49 7.97 16.69
N ASN A 24 -2.37 7.37 17.49
CA ASN A 24 -2.29 5.94 17.76
C ASN A 24 -2.68 5.08 16.55
N GLY A 25 -2.26 3.82 16.59
CA GLY A 25 -2.57 2.85 15.55
C GLY A 25 -4.07 2.55 15.46
N LEU A 26 -4.51 2.17 14.27
CA LEU A 26 -5.85 1.68 13.97
C LEU A 26 -5.78 0.17 13.74
N SER A 27 -6.83 -0.59 14.10
CA SER A 27 -6.87 -2.03 13.84
C SER A 27 -8.08 -2.41 12.98
N TYR A 28 -7.83 -3.29 12.00
CA TYR A 28 -8.83 -3.98 11.20
C TYR A 28 -9.01 -5.45 11.65
N SER A 29 -8.52 -5.81 12.85
CA SER A 29 -8.81 -7.14 13.41
C SER A 29 -10.31 -7.39 13.52
N ALA A 30 -10.74 -8.58 13.09
CA ALA A 30 -12.13 -9.01 13.03
C ALA A 30 -13.02 -8.23 12.05
N ALA A 31 -12.44 -7.39 11.18
CA ALA A 31 -13.16 -6.78 10.07
C ALA A 31 -13.39 -7.84 8.98
N SER A 32 -14.51 -7.73 8.26
CA SER A 32 -14.75 -8.53 7.07
C SER A 32 -15.62 -7.78 6.06
N ASN A 33 -15.41 -8.05 4.76
CA ASN A 33 -16.05 -7.32 3.67
C ASN A 33 -15.82 -5.81 3.77
N THR A 34 -14.55 -5.40 3.91
CA THR A 34 -14.19 -4.00 4.15
C THR A 34 -13.39 -3.43 3.00
N ILE A 35 -13.74 -2.23 2.56
CA ILE A 35 -12.99 -1.48 1.56
C ILE A 35 -12.57 -0.15 2.19
N THR A 36 -11.29 0.19 2.15
CA THR A 36 -10.76 1.47 2.61
C THR A 36 -9.94 2.11 1.51
N ARG A 37 -10.31 3.34 1.11
CA ARG A 37 -9.64 4.04 0.00
C ARG A 37 -9.30 5.49 0.28
N TYR A 38 -8.21 5.99 -0.32
CA TYR A 38 -7.84 7.42 -0.33
C TYR A 38 -7.74 8.08 1.05
N ILE A 39 -7.21 7.35 2.03
CA ILE A 39 -6.99 7.84 3.40
C ILE A 39 -5.52 7.73 3.76
N ARG A 40 -5.02 8.72 4.50
CA ARG A 40 -3.69 8.67 5.11
C ARG A 40 -3.77 8.26 6.57
N PHE A 41 -2.90 7.34 6.97
CA PHE A 41 -2.75 6.84 8.33
C PHE A 41 -1.31 7.13 8.79
N ARG A 42 -1.15 7.96 9.81
CA ARG A 42 0.15 8.39 10.31
C ARG A 42 0.25 8.22 11.81
N MET A 43 1.19 7.42 12.28
CA MET A 43 1.35 7.24 13.73
C MET A 43 2.18 8.37 14.34
N GLY A 44 3.38 8.56 13.81
CA GLY A 44 4.32 9.56 14.30
C GLY A 44 4.86 9.23 15.68
N LYS A 45 5.70 10.12 16.20
CA LYS A 45 6.40 9.92 17.48
C LYS A 45 5.46 9.99 18.70
N SER A 46 4.33 10.68 18.56
CA SER A 46 3.30 10.82 19.59
C SER A 46 2.43 9.58 19.76
N GLY A 47 2.39 8.68 18.77
CA GLY A 47 1.67 7.41 18.89
C GLY A 47 2.33 6.46 19.90
N GLU A 48 1.59 5.45 20.35
CA GLU A 48 2.05 4.48 21.34
C GLU A 48 3.37 3.79 20.93
N PRO A 49 4.40 3.75 21.80
CA PRO A 49 5.65 3.05 21.51
C PRO A 49 5.41 1.58 21.15
N ARG A 50 6.20 1.04 20.20
CA ARG A 50 6.12 -0.36 19.75
C ARG A 50 4.73 -0.77 19.26
N SER A 51 3.97 0.18 18.74
CA SER A 51 2.68 -0.07 18.10
C SER A 51 2.79 0.04 16.59
N VAL A 52 1.94 -0.73 15.92
CA VAL A 52 1.85 -0.76 14.45
C VAL A 52 0.84 0.31 14.00
N MET A 53 1.07 1.03 12.89
CA MET A 53 0.11 2.07 12.45
C MET A 53 -1.22 1.46 12.01
N LEU A 54 -1.21 0.64 10.96
CA LEU A 54 -2.33 -0.24 10.64
C LEU A 54 -2.07 -1.60 11.29
N SER A 55 -2.45 -1.64 12.57
CA SER A 55 -2.09 -2.69 13.50
C SER A 55 -2.90 -3.96 13.33
N ARG A 56 -2.13 -5.04 13.15
CA ARG A 56 -2.44 -6.41 13.56
C ARG A 56 -3.83 -6.81 13.13
N ILE A 57 -4.05 -6.88 11.83
CA ILE A 57 -5.17 -7.65 11.30
C ILE A 57 -4.87 -9.11 11.69
N ALA A 58 -5.49 -9.57 12.78
CA ALA A 58 -5.18 -10.86 13.41
C ALA A 58 -6.21 -11.93 13.08
N ASN A 59 -7.38 -11.50 12.60
CA ASN A 59 -8.40 -12.32 12.00
C ASN A 59 -9.30 -11.44 11.11
N GLY A 60 -10.04 -12.06 10.20
CA GLY A 60 -10.94 -11.36 9.28
C GLY A 60 -10.73 -11.81 7.83
N ASN A 61 -11.59 -11.38 6.91
CA ASN A 61 -11.47 -11.75 5.51
C ASN A 61 -12.03 -10.69 4.57
N ASN A 62 -11.70 -10.78 3.28
CA ASN A 62 -12.31 -9.96 2.24
C ASN A 62 -12.11 -8.46 2.51
N MET A 63 -10.84 -8.03 2.53
CA MET A 63 -10.45 -6.64 2.81
C MET A 63 -9.67 -6.04 1.64
N ILE A 64 -10.05 -4.83 1.23
CA ILE A 64 -9.35 -4.05 0.20
C ILE A 64 -8.83 -2.76 0.81
N PHE A 65 -7.53 -2.54 0.68
CA PHE A 65 -6.84 -1.30 0.98
C PHE A 65 -6.29 -0.74 -0.31
N ASP A 66 -6.98 0.24 -0.88
CA ASP A 66 -6.66 0.78 -2.20
C ASP A 66 -6.36 2.27 -2.11
N HIS A 67 -5.25 2.76 -2.68
CA HIS A 67 -4.92 4.18 -2.62
C HIS A 67 -4.81 4.74 -1.19
N ILE A 68 -4.33 3.94 -0.23
CA ILE A 68 -4.05 4.45 1.12
C ILE A 68 -2.58 4.81 1.27
N SER A 69 -2.27 5.76 2.13
CA SER A 69 -0.90 6.04 2.53
C SER A 69 -0.74 5.76 4.02
N VAL A 70 0.24 4.94 4.39
CA VAL A 70 0.49 4.54 5.76
C VAL A 70 1.93 4.86 6.09
N SER A 71 2.17 5.61 7.15
CA SER A 71 3.52 5.96 7.55
C SER A 71 3.75 6.04 9.06
N TRP A 72 5.04 6.06 9.39
CA TRP A 72 5.55 6.40 10.73
C TRP A 72 5.14 5.43 11.83
N GLY A 73 4.89 4.17 11.49
CA GLY A 73 4.67 3.11 12.47
C GLY A 73 5.85 2.99 13.44
N ARG A 74 5.57 2.73 14.72
CA ARG A 74 6.59 2.62 15.78
C ARG A 74 7.03 1.18 16.08
N ASP A 75 6.40 0.21 15.41
CA ASP A 75 6.80 -1.20 15.32
C ASP A 75 6.81 -1.59 13.84
N GLU A 76 5.64 -1.72 13.21
CA GLU A 76 5.50 -1.80 11.76
C GLU A 76 4.52 -0.75 11.24
N THR A 77 4.57 -0.48 9.95
CA THR A 77 3.66 0.48 9.32
C THR A 77 2.33 -0.19 8.98
N PHE A 78 2.35 -1.34 8.30
CA PHE A 78 1.16 -2.14 7.99
C PHE A 78 1.45 -3.62 8.23
N SER A 79 0.78 -4.26 9.20
CA SER A 79 0.99 -5.69 9.48
C SER A 79 -0.30 -6.52 9.48
N ILE A 80 -0.21 -7.70 8.87
CA ILE A 80 -1.21 -8.78 8.88
C ILE A 80 -0.56 -9.98 9.56
N ASN A 81 -1.17 -10.50 10.62
CA ASN A 81 -0.62 -11.62 11.36
C ASN A 81 -1.73 -12.41 12.08
N GLY A 82 -2.17 -13.51 11.47
CA GLY A 82 -3.14 -14.42 12.05
C GLY A 82 -4.05 -15.02 10.98
N ASP A 83 -5.27 -15.38 11.39
CA ASP A 83 -6.26 -16.05 10.54
C ASP A 83 -6.99 -15.06 9.61
N VAL A 84 -6.26 -14.56 8.61
CA VAL A 84 -6.71 -13.52 7.70
C VAL A 84 -6.73 -14.01 6.26
N SER A 85 -7.80 -13.81 5.50
CA SER A 85 -7.84 -14.27 4.11
C SER A 85 -8.37 -13.23 3.13
N ALA A 86 -8.01 -13.37 1.85
CA ALA A 86 -8.51 -12.52 0.76
C ALA A 86 -8.30 -11.02 1.02
N VAL A 87 -7.04 -10.61 1.21
CA VAL A 87 -6.67 -9.20 1.39
C VAL A 87 -5.97 -8.67 0.14
N THR A 88 -6.39 -7.50 -0.34
CA THR A 88 -5.69 -6.76 -1.39
C THR A 88 -5.18 -5.43 -0.84
N ILE A 89 -3.90 -5.16 -1.06
CA ILE A 89 -3.26 -3.86 -0.86
C ILE A 89 -2.85 -3.37 -2.25
N SER A 90 -3.57 -2.41 -2.81
CA SER A 90 -3.36 -1.91 -4.16
C SER A 90 -3.06 -0.43 -4.16
N ASP A 91 -2.19 0.00 -5.07
CA ASP A 91 -1.96 1.42 -5.36
C ASP A 91 -1.68 2.25 -4.10
N SER A 92 -1.00 1.67 -3.10
CA SER A 92 -0.85 2.25 -1.76
C SER A 92 0.59 2.62 -1.45
N ILE A 93 0.81 3.50 -0.47
CA ILE A 93 2.14 3.87 0.03
C ILE A 93 2.31 3.31 1.44
N ILE A 94 3.40 2.57 1.68
CA ILE A 94 3.83 2.06 2.99
C ILE A 94 5.23 2.60 3.29
N ALA A 95 5.30 3.65 4.12
CA ALA A 95 6.48 4.50 4.18
C ALA A 95 7.02 4.75 5.58
N GLN A 96 8.34 4.97 5.68
CA GLN A 96 8.99 5.61 6.82
C GLN A 96 8.57 5.06 8.19
N GLY A 97 8.56 3.74 8.38
CA GLY A 97 8.51 3.17 9.72
C GLY A 97 9.59 3.83 10.59
N LEU A 98 9.25 4.28 11.80
CA LEU A 98 10.17 5.07 12.60
C LEU A 98 11.24 4.19 13.24
N ASP A 99 12.47 4.67 13.22
CA ASP A 99 13.56 4.03 13.97
C ASP A 99 13.28 4.06 15.48
N THR A 100 13.74 3.08 16.26
CA THR A 100 14.77 2.07 15.92
C THR A 100 14.24 0.75 15.33
N HIS A 101 12.93 0.61 15.13
CA HIS A 101 12.31 -0.58 14.56
C HIS A 101 11.60 -0.25 13.24
N SER A 102 12.26 0.49 12.36
CA SER A 102 11.71 0.92 11.07
C SER A 102 11.31 -0.25 10.18
N CYS A 103 10.01 -0.59 10.14
CA CYS A 103 9.49 -1.73 9.38
C CYS A 103 8.32 -1.34 8.47
N GLY A 104 8.32 -1.84 7.23
CA GLY A 104 7.18 -1.72 6.33
C GLY A 104 6.00 -2.55 6.84
N GLY A 105 6.19 -3.86 7.00
CA GLY A 105 5.11 -4.75 7.41
C GLY A 105 5.47 -6.23 7.50
N LEU A 106 4.91 -6.92 8.51
CA LEU A 106 4.82 -8.37 8.51
C LEU A 106 3.53 -8.79 7.81
N ILE A 107 3.64 -9.65 6.79
CA ILE A 107 2.52 -10.21 6.04
C ILE A 107 2.54 -11.72 6.28
N GLN A 108 1.83 -12.15 7.33
CA GLN A 108 1.83 -13.52 7.81
C GLN A 108 0.40 -14.07 7.80
N THR A 109 0.06 -14.79 6.73
CA THR A 109 -1.18 -15.56 6.62
C THR A 109 -1.14 -16.57 5.47
N ASP A 110 -1.76 -17.73 5.67
CA ASP A 110 -1.99 -18.72 4.62
C ASP A 110 -3.23 -18.40 3.75
N GLY A 111 -4.07 -17.46 4.19
CA GLY A 111 -5.29 -17.03 3.50
C GLY A 111 -5.08 -16.11 2.29
N GLY A 112 -3.83 -15.78 1.97
CA GLY A 112 -3.45 -15.03 0.79
C GLY A 112 -3.59 -13.52 0.90
N VAL A 113 -2.55 -12.81 0.47
CA VAL A 113 -2.53 -11.34 0.34
C VAL A 113 -1.98 -10.95 -1.02
N SER A 114 -2.72 -10.15 -1.80
CA SER A 114 -2.22 -9.47 -3.00
C SER A 114 -1.69 -8.09 -2.63
N ILE A 115 -0.44 -7.79 -3.00
CA ILE A 115 0.17 -6.47 -2.92
C ILE A 115 0.52 -6.07 -4.35
N ILE A 116 -0.17 -5.05 -4.85
CA ILE A 116 -0.18 -4.70 -6.28
C ILE A 116 0.11 -3.21 -6.42
N ARG A 117 1.04 -2.83 -7.31
CA ARG A 117 1.29 -1.42 -7.70
C ARG A 117 1.45 -0.47 -6.50
N SER A 118 2.03 -0.97 -5.42
CA SER A 118 2.21 -0.22 -4.18
C SER A 118 3.67 0.20 -4.01
N LEU A 119 3.89 1.28 -3.26
CA LEU A 119 5.19 1.82 -2.93
C LEU A 119 5.57 1.44 -1.49
N TYR A 120 6.69 0.75 -1.31
CA TYR A 120 7.39 0.64 -0.05
C TYR A 120 8.60 1.56 -0.08
N ILE A 121 8.69 2.53 0.82
CA ILE A 121 9.77 3.53 0.81
C ILE A 121 10.30 3.82 2.21
N ASP A 122 11.63 3.94 2.33
CA ASP A 122 12.31 4.43 3.53
C ASP A 122 12.04 3.61 4.81
N ASN A 123 11.70 2.33 4.68
CA ASN A 123 11.69 1.41 5.82
C ASN A 123 12.97 0.58 5.86
N LYS A 124 13.55 0.43 7.05
CA LYS A 124 14.79 -0.35 7.23
C LYS A 124 14.66 -1.82 6.85
N THR A 125 13.51 -2.43 7.13
CA THR A 125 13.29 -3.87 6.99
C THR A 125 11.82 -4.21 6.73
N ARG A 126 11.54 -5.48 6.41
CA ARG A 126 10.19 -6.03 6.20
C ARG A 126 9.40 -5.22 5.16
N ASN A 127 9.88 -5.22 3.91
CA ASN A 127 9.33 -4.39 2.82
C ASN A 127 8.55 -5.15 1.71
N PRO A 128 7.73 -6.19 1.96
CA PRO A 128 7.29 -6.80 3.23
C PRO A 128 8.23 -7.90 3.77
N LYS A 129 7.94 -8.43 4.97
CA LYS A 129 8.35 -9.80 5.38
C LYS A 129 7.17 -10.72 5.20
N VAL A 130 7.31 -11.74 4.37
CA VAL A 130 6.22 -12.65 4.01
C VAL A 130 6.36 -13.99 4.71
N LYS A 131 5.22 -14.50 5.20
CA LYS A 131 5.02 -15.89 5.58
C LYS A 131 3.62 -16.34 5.13
N GLY A 132 3.52 -17.52 4.53
CA GLY A 132 2.28 -18.03 3.96
C GLY A 132 2.13 -17.63 2.49
N VAL A 133 0.92 -17.25 2.06
CA VAL A 133 0.57 -17.04 0.65
C VAL A 133 0.60 -15.54 0.29
N ASN A 134 1.34 -15.17 -0.75
CA ASN A 134 1.42 -13.77 -1.19
C ASN A 134 1.52 -13.61 -2.71
N GLU A 135 0.89 -12.56 -3.22
CA GLU A 135 1.17 -12.01 -4.54
C GLU A 135 1.84 -10.64 -4.36
N PHE A 136 2.96 -10.42 -5.05
CA PHE A 136 3.72 -9.17 -5.05
C PHE A 136 3.98 -8.76 -6.50
N VAL A 137 3.10 -7.93 -7.06
CA VAL A 137 3.07 -7.60 -8.50
C VAL A 137 3.18 -6.10 -8.76
N ASN A 138 4.12 -5.72 -9.64
CA ASN A 138 4.31 -4.34 -10.10
C ASN A 138 4.49 -3.29 -8.98
N ASN A 139 5.03 -3.69 -7.83
CA ASN A 139 5.35 -2.78 -6.74
C ASN A 139 6.67 -2.06 -6.96
N VAL A 140 6.86 -0.93 -6.28
CA VAL A 140 8.14 -0.23 -6.17
C VAL A 140 8.61 -0.33 -4.73
N VAL A 141 9.87 -0.74 -4.55
CA VAL A 141 10.54 -0.71 -3.25
C VAL A 141 11.76 0.21 -3.35
N TYR A 142 11.82 1.24 -2.51
CA TYR A 142 12.81 2.30 -2.59
C TYR A 142 13.52 2.51 -1.24
N ASN A 143 14.85 2.66 -1.28
CA ASN A 143 15.68 3.04 -0.12
C ASN A 143 15.41 2.21 1.16
N TRP A 144 15.34 0.89 1.02
CA TRP A 144 15.27 0.01 2.19
C TRP A 144 16.61 0.02 2.95
N GLY A 145 16.62 -0.47 4.19
CA GLY A 145 17.84 -0.57 5.00
C GLY A 145 18.48 -1.96 5.00
N SER A 146 19.07 -2.35 6.13
CA SER A 146 19.80 -3.62 6.28
C SER A 146 18.90 -4.87 6.25
N GLY A 147 17.57 -4.71 6.24
CA GLY A 147 16.62 -5.82 6.20
C GLY A 147 16.34 -6.36 4.81
N GLY A 148 16.68 -5.62 3.75
CA GLY A 148 16.29 -5.93 2.38
C GLY A 148 14.96 -5.30 1.97
N GLY A 149 14.72 -5.33 0.66
CA GLY A 149 13.48 -4.87 0.01
C GLY A 149 12.35 -5.89 0.07
N TYR A 150 12.63 -7.16 0.36
CA TYR A 150 11.63 -8.21 0.53
C TYR A 150 12.26 -9.35 1.36
N ILE A 151 11.64 -9.74 2.47
CA ILE A 151 12.12 -10.87 3.29
C ILE A 151 11.31 -12.11 2.92
N ALA A 152 12.02 -13.10 2.38
CA ALA A 152 11.46 -14.34 1.84
C ALA A 152 11.72 -15.56 2.73
N GLY A 153 11.68 -15.39 4.06
CA GLY A 153 11.89 -16.51 4.98
C GLY A 153 12.17 -16.08 6.42
N ASP A 154 13.15 -16.72 7.07
CA ASP A 154 13.39 -16.61 8.52
C ASP A 154 12.12 -17.04 9.31
N SER A 155 11.59 -18.19 8.88
CA SER A 155 10.47 -18.96 9.44
C SER A 155 10.52 -20.43 9.05
N ASP A 156 9.97 -21.29 9.91
CA ASP A 156 9.91 -22.74 9.70
C ASP A 156 8.71 -23.20 8.85
N GLY A 157 7.66 -22.38 8.74
CA GLY A 157 6.46 -22.68 7.97
C GLY A 157 6.62 -22.49 6.45
N PRO A 158 5.86 -23.23 5.62
CA PRO A 158 5.90 -23.07 4.17
C PRO A 158 5.35 -21.70 3.75
N SER A 159 5.86 -21.17 2.64
CA SER A 159 5.34 -19.96 2.01
C SER A 159 5.30 -20.14 0.50
N SER A 160 4.31 -19.53 -0.16
CA SER A 160 4.13 -19.57 -1.62
C SER A 160 3.89 -18.17 -2.15
N ALA A 161 4.75 -17.72 -3.07
CA ALA A 161 4.66 -16.37 -3.60
C ALA A 161 4.75 -16.26 -5.13
N ASN A 162 4.03 -15.29 -5.68
CA ASN A 162 4.24 -14.79 -7.04
C ASN A 162 4.87 -13.40 -6.96
N ILE A 163 6.12 -13.25 -7.40
CA ILE A 163 6.89 -12.00 -7.30
C ILE A 163 7.23 -11.53 -8.72
N VAL A 164 6.40 -10.66 -9.29
CA VAL A 164 6.42 -10.38 -10.73
C VAL A 164 6.42 -8.89 -11.04
N GLY A 165 7.32 -8.45 -11.93
CA GLY A 165 7.24 -7.10 -12.50
C GLY A 165 7.57 -5.96 -11.53
N ASN A 166 8.19 -6.24 -10.39
CA ASN A 166 8.48 -5.24 -9.36
C ASN A 166 9.77 -4.45 -9.67
N VAL A 167 9.87 -3.25 -9.12
CA VAL A 167 11.03 -2.37 -9.23
C VAL A 167 11.65 -2.18 -7.85
N PHE A 168 12.94 -2.47 -7.74
CA PHE A 168 13.74 -2.22 -6.56
C PHE A 168 14.77 -1.14 -6.90
N ILE A 169 14.79 -0.04 -6.15
CA ILE A 169 15.78 1.04 -6.33
C ILE A 169 16.49 1.27 -5.00
N SER A 170 17.79 1.01 -4.99
CA SER A 170 18.66 1.35 -3.86
C SER A 170 18.63 2.85 -3.60
N GLY A 171 18.61 3.24 -2.33
CA GLY A 171 18.81 4.62 -1.90
C GLY A 171 19.88 4.75 -0.83
N PRO A 172 20.06 5.95 -0.24
CA PRO A 172 21.16 6.24 0.69
C PRO A 172 21.31 5.30 1.89
N ASN A 173 20.23 4.66 2.34
CA ASN A 173 20.24 3.71 3.46
C ASN A 173 20.36 2.25 3.04
N THR A 174 20.33 1.96 1.74
CA THR A 174 20.38 0.59 1.22
C THR A 174 21.73 -0.05 1.47
N SER A 175 21.67 -1.13 2.26
CA SER A 175 22.83 -1.89 2.73
C SER A 175 22.65 -3.41 2.62
N ALA A 176 21.56 -3.86 1.99
CA ALA A 176 21.28 -5.26 1.71
C ALA A 176 20.70 -5.41 0.29
N ARG A 177 20.84 -6.62 -0.29
CA ARG A 177 20.20 -6.97 -1.56
C ARG A 177 18.66 -6.86 -1.44
N PRO A 178 17.94 -6.73 -2.57
CA PRO A 178 16.48 -6.65 -2.56
C PRO A 178 15.83 -7.81 -1.82
N PHE A 179 16.23 -9.04 -2.08
CA PHE A 179 15.67 -10.23 -1.43
C PHE A 179 16.63 -10.77 -0.38
N THR A 180 16.11 -11.07 0.82
CA THR A 180 16.94 -11.57 1.92
C THR A 180 16.24 -12.68 2.70
N ARG A 181 17.06 -13.45 3.42
CA ARG A 181 16.66 -14.51 4.37
C ARG A 181 15.76 -15.59 3.76
N GLY A 182 15.90 -15.81 2.45
CA GLY A 182 15.29 -16.92 1.74
C GLY A 182 15.69 -18.24 2.38
N ASN A 183 14.80 -19.22 2.35
CA ASN A 183 15.11 -20.60 2.67
C ASN A 183 14.24 -21.54 1.83
N GLN A 184 14.52 -22.84 1.93
CA GLN A 184 13.83 -23.85 1.11
C GLN A 184 12.34 -24.06 1.45
N ASN A 185 11.85 -23.47 2.56
CA ASN A 185 10.42 -23.46 2.89
C ASN A 185 9.66 -22.32 2.17
N PHE A 186 10.38 -21.35 1.61
CA PHE A 186 9.79 -20.27 0.83
C PHE A 186 9.88 -20.60 -0.66
N GLU A 187 8.74 -20.92 -1.26
CA GLU A 187 8.65 -21.28 -2.66
C GLU A 187 8.06 -20.12 -3.49
N ALA A 188 8.73 -19.68 -4.56
CA ALA A 188 8.24 -18.56 -5.35
C ALA A 188 8.44 -18.70 -6.85
N TYR A 189 7.44 -18.22 -7.60
CA TYR A 189 7.63 -17.87 -9.00
C TYR A 189 8.11 -16.42 -9.09
N VAL A 190 9.24 -16.20 -9.76
CA VAL A 190 9.83 -14.87 -9.93
C VAL A 190 9.97 -14.56 -11.41
N SER A 191 9.58 -13.37 -11.83
CA SER A 191 9.68 -12.96 -13.23
C SER A 191 9.76 -11.44 -13.37
N ASN A 192 10.63 -10.97 -14.26
CA ASN A 192 10.70 -9.58 -14.69
C ASN A 192 10.81 -8.57 -13.52
N ASN A 193 11.56 -8.89 -12.46
CA ASN A 193 11.81 -7.91 -11.40
C ASN A 193 13.06 -7.11 -11.76
N TYR A 194 12.96 -5.79 -11.72
CA TYR A 194 14.05 -4.86 -12.06
C TYR A 194 14.73 -4.36 -10.79
N TYR A 195 16.07 -4.28 -10.81
CA TYR A 195 16.85 -3.74 -9.70
C TYR A 195 17.85 -2.69 -10.19
N ASP A 196 17.72 -1.49 -9.61
CA ASP A 196 18.67 -0.39 -9.75
C ASP A 196 19.49 -0.23 -8.46
N ALA A 197 20.79 -0.49 -8.54
CA ALA A 197 21.63 -0.69 -7.36
C ALA A 197 22.53 0.50 -7.03
N ASP A 198 22.83 1.35 -8.01
CA ASP A 198 24.05 2.17 -7.98
C ASP A 198 23.85 3.61 -7.51
N GLN A 199 22.59 4.02 -7.29
CA GLN A 199 22.24 5.33 -6.71
C GLN A 199 22.72 6.53 -7.54
N ASN A 200 22.98 6.33 -8.84
CA ASN A 200 23.59 7.35 -9.69
C ASN A 200 22.59 8.44 -10.18
N GLY A 201 21.28 8.22 -9.95
CA GLY A 201 20.19 9.09 -10.39
C GLY A 201 19.67 8.86 -11.81
N ALA A 202 19.99 7.73 -12.42
CA ALA A 202 19.47 7.24 -13.68
C ALA A 202 18.84 5.86 -13.45
N LEU A 203 17.83 5.54 -14.25
CA LEU A 203 17.23 4.21 -14.25
C LEU A 203 17.95 3.34 -15.28
N ASN A 204 19.07 2.73 -14.88
CA ASN A 204 19.93 1.90 -15.73
C ASN A 204 20.38 0.58 -15.07
N GLY A 205 19.67 0.15 -14.03
CA GLY A 205 19.67 -1.19 -13.49
C GLY A 205 19.25 -2.30 -14.47
N ASN A 206 19.02 -3.50 -13.93
CA ASN A 206 18.83 -4.71 -14.73
C ASN A 206 17.68 -5.57 -14.21
N VAL A 207 17.10 -6.37 -15.10
CA VAL A 207 16.17 -7.44 -14.71
C VAL A 207 16.94 -8.55 -14.00
N LEU A 208 16.47 -8.94 -12.81
CA LEU A 208 17.05 -10.00 -12.00
C LEU A 208 16.79 -11.38 -12.63
N SER A 209 17.84 -12.17 -12.77
CA SER A 209 17.73 -13.59 -13.11
C SER A 209 17.31 -14.41 -11.89
N ALA A 210 16.57 -15.50 -12.10
CA ALA A 210 16.11 -16.41 -11.04
C ALA A 210 17.26 -17.25 -10.47
N THR A 211 18.10 -16.63 -9.63
CA THR A 211 19.25 -17.25 -8.96
C THR A 211 19.21 -16.96 -7.47
N THR A 212 19.86 -17.80 -6.66
CA THR A 212 19.94 -17.60 -5.22
C THR A 212 20.76 -16.36 -4.84
N ASP A 213 21.65 -15.90 -5.73
CA ASP A 213 22.32 -14.60 -5.56
C ASP A 213 21.33 -13.42 -5.56
N ASN A 214 20.32 -13.46 -6.43
CA ASN A 214 19.36 -12.38 -6.57
C ASN A 214 18.18 -12.51 -5.59
N TYR A 215 17.75 -13.73 -5.32
CA TYR A 215 16.52 -14.02 -4.55
C TYR A 215 16.77 -14.70 -3.20
N SER A 216 18.02 -14.73 -2.71
CA SER A 216 18.42 -15.50 -1.52
C SER A 216 18.11 -17.01 -1.70
N ASP A 217 18.09 -17.81 -0.63
CA ASP A 217 18.03 -19.27 -0.73
C ASP A 217 16.60 -19.83 -0.86
N ILE A 218 15.72 -19.12 -1.57
CA ILE A 218 14.35 -19.57 -1.82
C ILE A 218 14.31 -20.81 -2.75
N LYS A 219 13.17 -21.51 -2.75
CA LYS A 219 12.87 -22.56 -3.72
C LYS A 219 12.15 -21.94 -4.93
N PHE A 220 12.73 -22.03 -6.11
CA PHE A 220 12.12 -21.48 -7.33
C PHE A 220 11.02 -22.38 -7.89
N ARG A 221 9.93 -21.77 -8.37
CA ARG A 221 8.90 -22.41 -9.20
C ARG A 221 9.13 -22.07 -10.67
N SER A 222 8.93 -23.06 -11.55
CA SER A 222 8.98 -22.85 -13.00
C SER A 222 7.72 -22.19 -13.56
N THR A 223 6.58 -22.33 -12.86
CA THR A 223 5.31 -21.71 -13.22
C THR A 223 4.78 -20.90 -12.06
N ARG A 224 3.97 -19.89 -12.40
CA ARG A 224 3.20 -19.11 -11.44
C ARG A 224 2.40 -20.05 -10.54
N PHE A 225 2.43 -19.79 -9.23
CA PHE A 225 1.52 -20.44 -8.29
C PHE A 225 0.09 -19.99 -8.60
N ASP A 226 -0.88 -20.91 -8.54
CA ASP A 226 -2.26 -20.64 -8.89
C ASP A 226 -2.90 -19.68 -7.87
N TYR A 227 -3.00 -18.42 -8.25
CA TYR A 227 -3.52 -17.33 -7.42
C TYR A 227 -4.07 -16.22 -8.31
N PRO A 228 -5.17 -15.54 -7.92
CA PRO A 228 -5.71 -14.39 -8.65
C PRO A 228 -4.65 -13.33 -8.94
N THR A 229 -4.85 -12.53 -9.98
CA THR A 229 -3.91 -11.48 -10.40
C THR A 229 -4.56 -10.42 -11.25
N VAL A 230 -3.79 -9.38 -11.57
CA VAL A 230 -4.17 -8.32 -12.50
C VAL A 230 -4.38 -8.87 -13.91
N ALA A 231 -5.39 -8.36 -14.62
CA ALA A 231 -5.63 -8.75 -16.00
C ALA A 231 -4.52 -8.26 -16.94
N LYS A 232 -3.91 -7.10 -16.61
CA LYS A 232 -2.77 -6.54 -17.33
C LYS A 232 -1.56 -6.37 -16.42
N LEU A 233 -0.51 -7.14 -16.71
CA LEU A 233 0.80 -6.95 -16.12
C LEU A 233 1.55 -5.81 -16.82
N LEU A 234 2.05 -4.84 -16.06
CA LEU A 234 2.92 -3.77 -16.56
C LEU A 234 4.37 -4.23 -16.64
N SER A 235 5.15 -3.66 -17.56
CA SER A 235 6.61 -3.76 -17.43
C SER A 235 7.08 -3.03 -16.16
N PRO A 236 8.26 -3.35 -15.61
CA PRO A 236 8.73 -2.71 -14.38
C PRO A 236 8.81 -1.19 -14.48
N LEU A 237 9.30 -0.65 -15.60
CA LEU A 237 9.42 0.81 -15.76
C LEU A 237 8.04 1.47 -15.94
N GLU A 238 7.09 0.82 -16.61
CA GLU A 238 5.70 1.29 -16.64
C GLU A 238 5.07 1.23 -15.24
N ALA A 239 5.37 0.19 -14.45
CA ALA A 239 4.92 0.08 -13.07
C ALA A 239 5.47 1.21 -12.19
N LEU A 240 6.74 1.59 -12.34
CA LEU A 240 7.33 2.72 -11.63
C LEU A 240 6.61 4.02 -11.94
N GLU A 241 6.38 4.33 -13.21
CA GLU A 241 5.67 5.56 -13.60
C GLU A 241 4.21 5.53 -13.14
N TYR A 242 3.56 4.37 -13.21
CA TYR A 242 2.21 4.19 -12.68
C TYR A 242 2.16 4.44 -11.16
N VAL A 243 3.07 3.86 -10.39
CA VAL A 243 3.16 4.03 -8.93
C VAL A 243 3.42 5.49 -8.57
N LYS A 244 4.36 6.15 -9.24
CA LYS A 244 4.61 7.59 -9.04
C LYS A 244 3.33 8.41 -9.28
N ALA A 245 2.55 8.09 -10.31
CA ALA A 245 1.32 8.81 -10.60
C ALA A 245 0.16 8.48 -9.64
N ASN A 246 0.02 7.21 -9.21
CA ASN A 246 -1.23 6.74 -8.62
C ASN A 246 -1.14 6.26 -7.17
N ALA A 247 0.03 5.89 -6.64
CA ALA A 247 0.10 5.29 -5.32
C ALA A 247 -0.30 6.24 -4.17
N GLY A 248 -0.87 5.70 -3.09
CA GLY A 248 -1.27 6.46 -1.91
C GLY A 248 -2.59 7.20 -2.14
N ALA A 249 -2.88 8.18 -1.29
CA ALA A 249 -4.08 9.02 -1.42
C ALA A 249 -3.99 9.99 -2.63
N SER A 250 -3.78 9.46 -3.84
CA SER A 250 -3.38 10.16 -5.06
C SER A 250 -4.40 11.15 -5.61
N LYS A 251 -5.68 11.02 -5.24
CA LYS A 251 -6.68 12.05 -5.53
C LYS A 251 -6.28 13.41 -4.92
N SER A 252 -5.66 13.39 -3.75
CA SER A 252 -5.16 14.60 -3.10
C SER A 252 -4.03 14.24 -2.14
N ARG A 253 -2.84 13.92 -2.68
CA ARG A 253 -1.65 13.73 -1.83
C ARG A 253 -1.38 14.99 -1.03
N ASP A 254 -0.78 14.81 0.13
CA ASP A 254 -0.25 15.93 0.89
C ASP A 254 1.26 16.02 0.71
N HIS A 255 1.86 16.99 1.39
CA HIS A 255 3.28 17.31 1.25
C HIS A 255 4.21 16.14 1.60
N VAL A 256 3.81 15.20 2.46
CA VAL A 256 4.64 14.04 2.81
C VAL A 256 4.67 13.06 1.64
N ASP A 257 3.50 12.64 1.16
CA ASP A 257 3.41 11.70 0.03
C ASP A 257 4.05 12.32 -1.23
N ASP A 258 3.84 13.61 -1.46
CA ASP A 258 4.47 14.35 -2.55
C ASP A 258 5.99 14.43 -2.40
N TYR A 259 6.51 14.61 -1.19
CA TYR A 259 7.96 14.60 -0.96
C TYR A 259 8.56 13.22 -1.28
N LEU A 260 7.98 12.15 -0.73
CA LEU A 260 8.42 10.77 -0.96
C LEU A 260 8.47 10.44 -2.46
N ILE A 261 7.43 10.80 -3.21
CA ILE A 261 7.34 10.46 -4.63
C ILE A 261 8.14 11.42 -5.51
N ASN A 262 7.86 12.72 -5.42
CA ASN A 262 8.36 13.71 -6.37
C ASN A 262 9.79 14.17 -6.04
N THR A 263 10.27 13.91 -4.82
CA THR A 263 11.65 14.23 -4.42
C THR A 263 12.51 13.00 -4.27
N GLU A 264 12.07 11.97 -3.54
CA GLU A 264 12.92 10.81 -3.24
C GLU A 264 12.89 9.76 -4.35
N VAL A 265 11.73 9.16 -4.65
CA VAL A 265 11.62 8.17 -5.73
C VAL A 265 12.09 8.77 -7.07
N ALA A 266 11.69 10.01 -7.37
CA ALA A 266 12.11 10.73 -8.58
C ALA A 266 13.62 11.05 -8.63
N SER A 267 14.35 10.91 -7.52
CA SER A 267 15.81 11.07 -7.51
C SER A 267 16.57 9.84 -7.99
N TYR A 268 15.88 8.71 -8.19
CA TYR A 268 16.45 7.44 -8.64
C TYR A 268 17.69 7.03 -7.83
N GLY A 269 17.54 7.05 -6.50
CA GLY A 269 18.52 6.54 -5.54
C GLY A 269 19.40 7.58 -4.87
N LYS A 270 19.34 8.87 -5.27
CA LYS A 270 20.19 9.91 -4.64
C LYS A 270 19.66 10.44 -3.31
N LYS A 271 18.36 10.32 -3.05
CA LYS A 271 17.69 10.84 -1.84
C LYS A 271 16.91 9.73 -1.15
N GLY A 272 16.48 9.95 0.08
CA GLY A 272 15.84 8.94 0.91
C GLY A 272 16.42 8.96 2.32
N ALA A 273 15.57 8.76 3.33
CA ALA A 273 16.01 8.69 4.71
C ALA A 273 15.12 7.78 5.56
N ILE A 274 15.74 6.79 6.22
CA ILE A 274 15.14 6.15 7.40
C ILE A 274 15.18 7.18 8.53
N ILE A 275 14.00 7.56 9.00
CA ILE A 275 13.82 8.63 10.00
C ILE A 275 13.42 8.07 11.37
N SER A 276 13.72 8.84 12.42
CA SER A 276 13.23 8.60 13.79
C SER A 276 12.23 9.67 14.26
N ASP A 277 12.14 10.80 13.55
CA ASP A 277 11.28 11.92 13.89
C ASP A 277 10.67 12.55 12.62
N PRO A 278 9.37 12.34 12.36
CA PRO A 278 8.72 12.89 11.17
C PRO A 278 8.44 14.38 11.27
N THR A 279 8.63 15.02 12.45
CA THR A 279 8.45 16.47 12.61
C THR A 279 9.67 17.27 12.14
N ALA A 280 10.80 16.59 11.90
CA ALA A 280 11.99 17.22 11.36
C ALA A 280 11.84 17.53 9.87
N SER A 281 12.53 18.58 9.42
CA SER A 281 12.70 18.87 8.00
C SER A 281 13.41 17.71 7.30
N PRO A 282 13.00 17.32 6.08
CA PRO A 282 12.05 18.01 5.20
C PRO A 282 10.59 17.55 5.33
N ILE A 283 10.29 16.58 6.19
CA ILE A 283 8.95 15.99 6.33
C ILE A 283 7.99 16.92 7.05
N ASN A 284 8.44 17.58 8.14
CA ASN A 284 7.69 18.62 8.85
C ASN A 284 6.31 18.19 9.40
N GLY A 285 6.10 16.91 9.67
CA GLY A 285 4.95 16.37 10.38
C GLY A 285 3.72 16.07 9.48
N PRO A 286 2.58 15.69 10.08
CA PRO A 286 1.41 15.17 9.35
C PRO A 286 0.58 16.24 8.62
N GLY A 287 0.88 17.53 8.76
CA GLY A 287 0.02 18.61 8.30
C GLY A 287 0.69 19.98 8.31
N PRO A 288 -0.08 21.08 8.17
CA PRO A 288 -1.55 21.09 8.19
C PRO A 288 -2.18 20.40 6.97
N ILE A 289 -3.39 19.87 7.16
CA ILE A 289 -4.27 19.37 6.08
C ILE A 289 -5.43 20.36 5.96
N ASN A 290 -5.47 21.07 4.85
CA ASN A 290 -6.49 22.08 4.61
C ASN A 290 -7.81 21.41 4.25
N GLY A 291 -8.86 21.77 4.99
CA GLY A 291 -10.23 21.38 4.65
C GLY A 291 -10.70 22.04 3.35
N GLY A 292 -11.86 21.61 2.86
CA GLY A 292 -12.53 22.24 1.73
C GLY A 292 -14.03 22.35 1.97
N THR A 293 -14.72 23.04 1.06
CA THR A 293 -16.17 23.15 1.08
C THR A 293 -16.79 21.83 0.64
N ALA A 294 -17.61 21.23 1.50
CA ALA A 294 -18.41 20.08 1.12
C ALA A 294 -19.42 20.48 0.03
N PRO A 295 -19.60 19.68 -1.04
CA PRO A 295 -20.71 19.85 -1.96
C PRO A 295 -22.05 19.84 -1.23
N LYS A 296 -23.05 20.52 -1.79
CA LYS A 296 -24.41 20.49 -1.25
C LYS A 296 -25.01 19.11 -1.48
N ASP A 297 -25.55 18.55 -0.41
CA ASP A 297 -26.26 17.26 -0.35
C ASP A 297 -27.48 17.54 0.53
N THR A 298 -28.64 17.73 -0.13
CA THR A 298 -29.85 18.27 0.49
C THR A 298 -30.56 17.25 1.36
N ASP A 299 -30.59 15.99 0.93
CA ASP A 299 -31.24 14.91 1.64
C ASP A 299 -30.30 14.15 2.59
N GLN A 300 -28.99 14.39 2.49
CA GLN A 300 -27.92 13.83 3.32
C GLN A 300 -27.72 12.32 3.10
N ASP A 301 -27.90 11.85 1.87
CA ASP A 301 -27.74 10.43 1.53
C ASP A 301 -26.33 10.04 1.08
N GLY A 302 -25.42 11.01 0.99
CA GLY A 302 -24.01 10.83 0.63
C GLY A 302 -23.67 11.16 -0.83
N ILE A 303 -24.66 11.60 -1.63
CA ILE A 303 -24.47 12.01 -3.03
C ILE A 303 -24.77 13.52 -3.16
N PRO A 304 -23.90 14.32 -3.82
CA PRO A 304 -24.18 15.75 -4.03
C PRO A 304 -25.33 16.01 -5.00
N ASP A 305 -26.14 17.04 -4.71
CA ASP A 305 -27.29 17.48 -5.53
C ASP A 305 -26.95 17.62 -7.03
N ASP A 306 -25.76 18.18 -7.33
CA ASP A 306 -25.30 18.42 -8.70
C ASP A 306 -25.02 17.11 -9.44
N TYR A 307 -24.47 16.11 -8.73
CA TYR A 307 -24.23 14.78 -9.30
C TYR A 307 -25.56 14.07 -9.55
N GLU A 308 -26.47 14.12 -8.58
CA GLU A 308 -27.78 13.51 -8.68
C GLU A 308 -28.60 14.04 -9.86
N THR A 309 -28.68 15.37 -9.96
CA THR A 309 -29.37 16.05 -11.07
C THR A 309 -28.78 15.65 -12.42
N ALA A 310 -27.45 15.50 -12.51
CA ALA A 310 -26.77 15.10 -13.74
C ALA A 310 -26.98 13.61 -14.11
N HIS A 311 -27.31 12.75 -13.14
CA HIS A 311 -27.44 11.30 -13.33
C HIS A 311 -28.88 10.80 -13.20
N GLY A 312 -29.85 11.70 -13.01
CA GLY A 312 -31.27 11.39 -13.00
C GLY A 312 -31.80 10.77 -11.70
N THR A 313 -31.09 10.98 -10.58
CA THR A 313 -31.60 10.69 -9.22
C THR A 313 -32.23 11.95 -8.62
N ASP A 314 -32.83 11.87 -7.43
CA ASP A 314 -33.62 12.96 -6.83
C ASP A 314 -32.91 13.58 -5.60
N PRO A 315 -32.38 14.82 -5.73
CA PRO A 315 -31.69 15.53 -4.64
C PRO A 315 -32.47 15.73 -3.33
N ASN A 316 -33.75 15.38 -3.29
CA ASN A 316 -34.60 15.58 -2.11
C ASN A 316 -35.06 14.25 -1.49
N LYS A 317 -34.50 13.11 -1.91
CA LYS A 317 -35.01 11.80 -1.54
C LYS A 317 -33.88 10.79 -1.37
N LEU A 318 -33.75 10.29 -0.14
CA LEU A 318 -32.81 9.24 0.26
C LEU A 318 -32.88 8.00 -0.67
N ASP A 319 -32.11 8.01 -1.75
CA ASP A 319 -32.18 7.01 -2.80
C ASP A 319 -30.81 6.52 -3.27
N SER A 320 -29.73 6.92 -2.60
CA SER A 320 -28.35 6.48 -2.84
C SER A 320 -28.16 4.95 -2.92
N MET A 321 -29.04 4.18 -2.25
CA MET A 321 -29.05 2.71 -2.28
C MET A 321 -29.87 2.10 -3.43
N GLY A 322 -30.47 2.93 -4.28
CA GLY A 322 -31.13 2.53 -5.52
C GLY A 322 -30.11 1.90 -6.48
N ILE A 323 -30.52 0.84 -7.19
CA ILE A 323 -29.65 0.09 -8.09
C ILE A 323 -29.79 0.62 -9.51
N ALA A 324 -28.69 1.08 -10.09
CA ALA A 324 -28.62 1.51 -11.48
C ALA A 324 -28.64 0.31 -12.44
N SER A 325 -28.82 0.58 -13.74
CA SER A 325 -28.87 -0.46 -14.78
C SER A 325 -27.58 -1.28 -14.92
N ASN A 326 -26.45 -0.78 -14.39
CA ASN A 326 -25.18 -1.50 -14.36
C ASN A 326 -25.01 -2.43 -13.15
N GLY A 327 -26.01 -2.50 -12.26
CA GLY A 327 -26.01 -3.39 -11.09
C GLY A 327 -25.37 -2.81 -9.83
N TYR A 328 -24.84 -1.58 -9.87
CA TYR A 328 -24.29 -0.89 -8.71
C TYR A 328 -25.28 0.11 -8.13
N THR A 329 -25.15 0.39 -6.83
CA THR A 329 -25.91 1.47 -6.17
C THR A 329 -25.58 2.83 -6.78
N TYR A 330 -26.48 3.81 -6.67
CA TYR A 330 -26.18 5.19 -7.05
C TYR A 330 -24.98 5.74 -6.28
N LEU A 331 -24.86 5.39 -4.99
CA LEU A 331 -23.70 5.74 -4.17
C LEU A 331 -22.40 5.15 -4.72
N GLU A 332 -22.38 3.87 -5.05
CA GLU A 332 -21.20 3.22 -5.64
C GLU A 332 -20.80 3.85 -6.97
N ASN A 333 -21.76 4.21 -7.81
CA ASN A 333 -21.50 4.92 -9.06
C ASN A 333 -20.87 6.29 -8.78
N TYR A 334 -21.43 7.04 -7.83
CA TYR A 334 -20.87 8.34 -7.43
C TYR A 334 -19.44 8.22 -6.93
N ILE A 335 -19.17 7.40 -5.90
CA ILE A 335 -17.85 7.31 -5.28
C ILE A 335 -16.75 6.84 -6.25
N ASN A 336 -17.12 6.07 -7.29
CA ASN A 336 -16.18 5.61 -8.32
C ASN A 336 -16.02 6.61 -9.47
N SER A 337 -17.02 7.46 -9.74
CA SER A 337 -16.88 8.56 -10.72
C SER A 337 -15.84 9.60 -10.31
N LEU A 338 -15.55 9.67 -9.00
CA LEU A 338 -14.65 10.64 -8.39
C LEU A 338 -13.16 10.40 -8.65
N VAL A 339 -12.81 9.27 -9.25
CA VAL A 339 -11.42 8.80 -9.46
C VAL A 339 -11.31 8.06 -10.80
N GLY A 340 -10.10 8.01 -11.37
CA GLY A 340 -9.88 7.32 -12.64
C GLY A 340 -9.96 5.79 -12.51
N THR A 341 -10.31 5.11 -13.60
CA THR A 341 -10.21 3.65 -13.70
C THR A 341 -8.78 3.28 -14.09
N GLY A 342 -7.99 2.78 -13.14
CA GLY A 342 -6.67 2.22 -13.41
C GLY A 342 -6.71 0.97 -14.30
N PRO A 343 -5.56 0.51 -14.83
CA PRO A 343 -5.45 -0.76 -15.53
C PRO A 343 -5.57 -1.89 -14.51
N TRP A 344 -6.79 -2.42 -14.38
CA TRP A 344 -7.08 -3.65 -13.65
C TRP A 344 -6.93 -4.87 -14.56
#